data_AF-A0A7C3X4X8-F1
#
_entry.id   AF-A0A7C3X4X8-F1
#
_cell.length_a   1.000
_cell.length_b   1.000
_cell.length_c   1.000
_cell.angle_alpha   90.00
_cell.angle_beta   90.00
_cell.angle_gamma   90.00
#
_symmetry.space_group_name_H-M   'P 1'
#
loop_
_entity.id
_entity.type
_entity.pdbx_description
1 polymer ?
#
loop_
_entity_poly.entity_id
_entity_poly.type
_entity_poly.pdbx_seq_one_letter_code
_entity_poly.pdbx_strand_id
1 'polypeptide(L)'
;MTDLSFILRDRRDEITRHWLALLPGVVADDYREVLESPIGARLAHQVIDDLVSYTEAEEYEAPTTLHRVAEAAAAEAARRAALGFSLDDLLAGLQLLREAMWDALMDALVVGELPPLGETMAQMKVVDGFLDYVLRAVAGGFTGAASR
;
A
#
# COMPACT_ATOMS: atom_id res chain seq x y z
N MET A 1 1.91 -1.96 -19.64
CA MET A 1 3.10 -2.29 -18.85
C MET A 1 3.52 -1.04 -18.11
N THR A 2 3.45 -1.07 -16.78
CA THR A 2 3.68 0.09 -15.91
C THR A 2 5.00 -0.09 -15.17
N ASP A 3 6.08 0.49 -15.69
CA ASP A 3 7.44 0.29 -15.16
C ASP A 3 7.58 0.63 -13.67
N LEU A 4 6.81 1.60 -13.15
CA LEU A 4 6.88 1.96 -11.73
C LEU A 4 6.42 0.85 -10.79
N SER A 5 5.37 0.08 -11.14
CA SER A 5 4.90 -1.00 -10.27
C SER A 5 5.90 -2.16 -10.21
N PHE A 6 6.63 -2.40 -11.30
CA PHE A 6 7.74 -3.36 -11.32
C PHE A 6 8.94 -2.88 -10.51
N ILE A 7 9.33 -1.60 -10.62
CA ILE A 7 10.39 -1.02 -9.77
C ILE A 7 10.03 -1.18 -8.29
N LEU A 8 8.79 -0.88 -7.90
CA LEU A 8 8.30 -1.07 -6.53
C LEU A 8 8.34 -2.54 -6.10
N ARG A 9 7.97 -3.47 -6.98
CA ARG A 9 8.03 -4.91 -6.72
C ARG A 9 9.45 -5.41 -6.50
N ASP A 10 10.40 -4.93 -7.29
CA ASP A 10 11.80 -5.31 -7.21
C ASP A 10 12.47 -4.72 -5.95
N ARG A 11 11.98 -3.56 -5.48
CA ARG A 11 12.43 -2.89 -4.26
C ARG A 11 11.58 -3.21 -3.02
N ARG A 12 10.68 -4.20 -3.04
CA ARG A 12 9.74 -4.48 -1.93
C ARG A 12 10.40 -4.73 -0.58
N ASP A 13 11.57 -5.39 -0.56
CA ASP A 13 12.29 -5.68 0.69
C ASP A 13 12.94 -4.40 1.26
N GLU A 14 13.39 -3.50 0.38
CA GLU A 14 13.89 -2.17 0.75
C GLU A 14 12.75 -1.31 1.28
N ILE A 15 11.63 -1.23 0.55
CA ILE A 15 10.42 -0.52 0.96
C ILE A 15 9.95 -1.00 2.33
N THR A 16 9.89 -2.33 2.54
CA THR A 16 9.45 -2.90 3.82
C THR A 16 10.38 -2.50 4.96
N ARG A 17 11.71 -2.54 4.76
CA ARG A 17 12.66 -2.10 5.80
C ARG A 17 12.51 -0.62 6.11
N HIS A 18 12.35 0.23 5.10
CA HIS A 18 12.18 1.66 5.30
C HIS A 18 10.86 1.95 6.01
N TRP A 19 9.76 1.36 5.54
CA TRP A 19 8.45 1.49 6.17
C TRP A 19 8.47 1.15 7.66
N LEU A 20 9.07 0.03 8.06
CA LEU A 20 9.20 -0.35 9.47
C LEU A 20 10.02 0.66 10.29
N ALA A 21 11.04 1.28 9.68
CA ALA A 21 11.85 2.30 10.34
C ALA A 21 11.10 3.62 10.58
N LEU A 22 10.01 3.89 9.82
CA LEU A 22 9.18 5.09 9.97
C LEU A 22 8.09 4.95 11.04
N LEU A 23 7.74 3.73 11.45
CA LEU A 23 6.66 3.47 12.41
C LEU A 23 6.83 4.08 13.82
N PRO A 24 8.04 4.12 14.42
CA PRO A 24 8.21 4.57 15.80
C PRO A 24 7.69 6.00 16.03
N GLY A 25 6.80 6.15 17.02
CA GLY A 25 6.22 7.45 17.40
C GLY A 25 5.07 7.94 16.50
N VAL A 26 4.72 7.18 15.45
CA VAL A 26 3.58 7.48 14.57
C VAL A 26 2.40 6.56 14.87
N VAL A 27 2.66 5.28 15.11
CA VAL A 27 1.64 4.30 15.53
C VAL A 27 1.88 3.83 16.95
N ALA A 28 0.83 3.35 17.62
CA ALA A 28 0.92 2.74 18.94
C ALA A 28 1.91 1.56 18.97
N ASP A 29 2.62 1.38 20.09
CA ASP A 29 3.65 0.35 20.25
C ASP A 29 3.11 -1.06 19.96
N ASP A 30 1.92 -1.40 20.48
CA ASP A 30 1.27 -2.70 20.26
C ASP A 30 1.02 -2.97 18.77
N TYR A 31 0.63 -1.95 18.01
CA TYR A 31 0.41 -2.09 16.56
C TYR A 31 1.73 -2.19 15.81
N ARG A 32 2.73 -1.40 16.20
CA ARG A 32 4.08 -1.48 15.64
C ARG A 32 4.67 -2.87 15.81
N GLU A 33 4.58 -3.47 17.00
CA GLU A 33 5.09 -4.83 17.25
C GLU A 33 4.45 -5.86 16.31
N VAL A 34 3.16 -5.71 16.00
CA VAL A 34 2.49 -6.55 15.00
C VAL A 34 3.05 -6.32 13.60
N LEU A 35 3.33 -5.07 13.22
CA LEU A 35 3.91 -4.75 11.91
C LEU A 35 5.38 -5.19 11.79
N GLU A 36 6.16 -5.14 12.86
CA GLU A 36 7.55 -5.64 12.89
C GLU A 36 7.63 -7.17 12.81
N SER A 37 6.52 -7.87 13.08
CA SER A 37 6.42 -9.32 12.90
C SER A 37 6.37 -9.73 11.41
N PRO A 38 6.48 -11.03 11.09
CA PRO A 38 6.30 -11.52 9.72
C PRO A 38 4.93 -11.18 9.09
N ILE A 39 3.95 -10.72 9.87
CA ILE A 39 2.66 -10.26 9.36
C ILE A 39 2.80 -8.92 8.64
N GLY A 40 3.55 -7.95 9.19
CA GLY A 40 3.69 -6.65 8.52
C GLY A 40 4.46 -6.75 7.22
N ALA A 41 5.56 -7.52 7.18
CA ALA A 41 6.27 -7.78 5.93
C ALA A 41 5.34 -8.38 4.84
N ARG A 42 4.48 -9.34 5.24
CA ARG A 42 3.46 -9.89 4.33
C ARG A 42 2.45 -8.84 3.88
N LEU A 43 2.05 -7.91 4.75
CA LEU A 43 1.14 -6.81 4.39
C LEU A 43 1.77 -5.89 3.34
N ALA A 44 3.00 -5.43 3.55
CA ALA A 44 3.70 -4.56 2.60
C ALA A 44 3.85 -5.23 1.23
N HIS A 45 4.28 -6.49 1.23
CA HIS A 45 4.44 -7.26 0.00
C HIS A 45 3.09 -7.44 -0.71
N GLN A 46 2.03 -7.78 0.02
CA GLN A 46 0.70 -7.94 -0.53
C GLN A 46 0.18 -6.66 -1.19
N VAL A 47 0.38 -5.49 -0.57
CA VAL A 47 -0.05 -4.20 -1.15
C VAL A 47 0.68 -3.92 -2.47
N ILE A 48 1.99 -4.21 -2.54
CA ILE A 48 2.79 -4.03 -3.75
C ILE A 48 2.38 -5.04 -4.83
N ASP A 49 2.17 -6.31 -4.47
CA ASP A 49 1.75 -7.36 -5.41
C ASP A 49 0.33 -7.10 -5.95
N ASP A 50 -0.56 -6.56 -5.12
CA ASP A 50 -1.90 -6.13 -5.55
C ASP A 50 -1.85 -4.91 -6.47
N LEU A 51 -0.94 -3.97 -6.23
CA LEU A 51 -0.68 -2.85 -7.15
C LEU A 51 -0.21 -3.36 -8.51
N VAL A 52 0.77 -4.27 -8.54
CA VAL A 52 1.27 -4.88 -9.79
C VAL A 52 0.14 -5.58 -10.52
N SER A 53 -0.64 -6.41 -9.80
CA SER A 53 -1.79 -7.13 -10.35
C SER A 53 -2.83 -6.18 -10.94
N TYR A 54 -3.05 -5.02 -10.32
CA TYR A 54 -3.96 -4.00 -10.81
C TYR A 54 -3.43 -3.30 -12.06
N THR A 55 -2.15 -2.93 -12.08
CA THR A 55 -1.54 -2.22 -13.23
C THR A 55 -1.34 -3.10 -14.46
N GLU A 56 -1.21 -4.40 -14.26
CA GLU A 56 -1.04 -5.39 -15.34
C GLU A 56 -2.36 -6.05 -15.75
N ALA A 57 -3.46 -5.76 -15.05
CA ALA A 57 -4.78 -6.22 -15.46
C ALA A 57 -5.19 -5.59 -16.79
N GLU A 58 -5.82 -6.38 -17.64
CA GLU A 58 -6.51 -5.85 -18.83
C GLU A 58 -7.57 -4.82 -18.40
N GLU A 59 -7.88 -3.86 -19.28
CA GLU A 59 -8.79 -2.75 -18.95
C GLU A 59 -10.15 -3.22 -18.40
N TYR A 60 -10.66 -4.35 -18.90
CA TYR A 60 -11.91 -4.95 -18.45
C TYR A 60 -11.80 -5.74 -17.12
N GLU A 61 -10.58 -6.11 -16.70
CA GLU A 61 -10.30 -6.85 -15.46
C GLU A 61 -9.93 -5.93 -14.30
N ALA A 62 -9.33 -4.78 -14.59
CA ALA A 62 -8.85 -3.82 -13.60
C ALA A 62 -9.89 -3.43 -12.54
N PRO A 63 -11.19 -3.19 -12.87
CA PRO A 63 -12.20 -2.91 -11.87
C PRO A 63 -12.45 -4.08 -10.90
N THR A 64 -12.48 -5.31 -11.40
CA THR A 64 -12.67 -6.52 -10.59
C THR A 64 -11.47 -6.76 -9.68
N THR A 65 -10.26 -6.57 -10.20
CA THR A 65 -9.03 -6.65 -9.40
C THR A 65 -9.05 -5.64 -8.26
N LEU A 66 -9.40 -4.38 -8.56
CA LEU A 66 -9.44 -3.32 -7.57
C LEU A 66 -10.51 -3.58 -6.49
N HIS A 67 -11.68 -4.10 -6.88
CA HIS A 67 -12.74 -4.48 -5.95
C HIS A 67 -12.28 -5.59 -4.98
N ARG A 68 -11.65 -6.66 -5.50
CA ARG A 68 -11.08 -7.74 -4.68
C ARG A 68 -10.08 -7.23 -3.65
N VAL A 69 -9.19 -6.32 -4.06
CA VAL A 69 -8.20 -5.71 -3.16
C VAL A 69 -8.88 -4.91 -2.06
N ALA A 70 -9.90 -4.11 -2.40
CA ALA A 70 -10.64 -3.35 -1.40
C ALA A 70 -11.41 -4.25 -0.42
N GLU A 71 -12.07 -5.31 -0.88
CA GLU A 71 -12.74 -6.27 0.01
C GLU A 71 -11.75 -6.90 1.00
N ALA A 72 -10.58 -7.31 0.52
CA ALA A 72 -9.54 -7.87 1.37
C ALA A 72 -9.02 -6.85 2.41
N ALA A 73 -8.77 -5.62 1.99
CA ALA A 73 -8.32 -4.53 2.85
C ALA A 73 -9.38 -4.16 3.91
N ALA A 74 -10.65 -4.07 3.51
CA ALA A 74 -11.77 -3.80 4.40
C ALA A 74 -11.95 -4.92 5.44
N ALA A 75 -11.84 -6.18 5.01
CA ALA A 75 -11.95 -7.33 5.91
C ALA A 75 -10.79 -7.39 6.92
N GLU A 76 -9.57 -7.05 6.50
CA GLU A 76 -8.43 -6.93 7.43
C GLU A 76 -8.62 -5.78 8.42
N ALA A 77 -9.08 -4.62 7.95
CA ALA A 77 -9.36 -3.48 8.83
C ALA A 77 -10.43 -3.82 9.88
N ALA A 78 -11.50 -4.51 9.49
CA ALA A 78 -12.53 -4.99 10.42
C ALA A 78 -11.95 -5.98 11.45
N ARG A 79 -11.06 -6.89 11.05
CA ARG A 79 -10.35 -7.79 11.99
C ARG A 79 -9.50 -7.02 12.98
N ARG A 80 -8.74 -6.03 12.54
CA ARG A 80 -7.90 -5.20 13.42
C ARG A 80 -8.72 -4.34 14.38
N ALA A 81 -9.84 -3.80 13.92
CA ALA A 81 -10.80 -3.11 14.78
C ALA A 81 -11.30 -4.03 15.91
N ALA A 82 -11.65 -5.28 15.58
CA ALA A 82 -12.08 -6.27 16.56
C ALA A 82 -10.99 -6.67 17.57
N LEU A 83 -9.70 -6.48 17.22
CA LEU A 83 -8.56 -6.68 18.12
C LEU A 83 -8.22 -5.44 18.97
N GLY A 84 -8.97 -4.34 18.80
CA GLY A 84 -8.80 -3.12 19.59
C GLY A 84 -7.79 -2.11 19.04
N PHE A 85 -7.25 -2.32 17.83
CA PHE A 85 -6.39 -1.33 17.18
C PHE A 85 -7.20 -0.11 16.72
N SER A 86 -6.56 1.07 16.70
CA SER A 86 -7.21 2.30 16.28
C SER A 86 -7.23 2.44 14.75
N LEU A 87 -8.21 3.18 14.23
CA LEU A 87 -8.25 3.53 12.81
C LEU A 87 -7.04 4.38 12.44
N ASP A 88 -6.64 5.30 13.31
CA ASP A 88 -5.52 6.20 13.08
C ASP A 88 -4.21 5.41 12.90
N ASP A 89 -3.97 4.37 13.71
CA ASP A 89 -2.80 3.49 13.56
C ASP A 89 -2.79 2.77 12.20
N LEU A 90 -3.94 2.24 11.77
CA LEU A 90 -4.06 1.54 10.49
C LEU A 90 -3.80 2.47 9.30
N LEU A 91 -4.41 3.65 9.33
CA LEU A 91 -4.26 4.63 8.26
C LEU A 91 -2.84 5.20 8.24
N ALA A 92 -2.28 5.54 9.40
CA ALA A 92 -0.92 6.04 9.51
C ALA A 92 0.09 4.99 9.04
N GLY A 93 -0.08 3.72 9.41
CA GLY A 93 0.76 2.62 8.93
C GLY A 93 0.76 2.52 7.41
N LEU A 94 -0.39 2.62 6.75
CA LEU A 94 -0.47 2.61 5.28
C LEU A 94 0.07 3.88 4.63
N GLN A 95 -0.07 5.05 5.28
CA GLN A 95 0.53 6.28 4.78
C GLN A 95 2.06 6.25 4.84
N LEU A 96 2.63 5.68 5.90
CA LEU A 96 4.08 5.46 5.97
C LEU A 96 4.57 4.42 4.95
N LEU A 97 3.74 3.44 4.59
CA LEU A 97 4.07 2.52 3.49
C LEU A 97 4.09 3.27 2.15
N ARG A 98 3.12 4.17 1.91
CA ARG A 98 3.12 5.07 0.75
C ARG A 98 4.38 5.93 0.71
N GLU A 99 4.78 6.51 1.84
CA GLU A 99 6.02 7.29 1.95
C GLU A 99 7.26 6.46 1.58
N ALA A 100 7.39 5.25 2.14
CA ALA A 100 8.49 4.35 1.80
C ALA A 100 8.51 3.94 0.31
N MET A 101 7.34 3.78 -0.32
CA MET A 101 7.23 3.55 -1.77
C MET A 101 7.70 4.78 -2.55
N TRP A 102 7.37 5.99 -2.10
CA TRP A 102 7.83 7.23 -2.72
C TRP A 102 9.34 7.38 -2.64
N ASP A 103 9.92 7.11 -1.49
CA ASP A 103 11.36 7.19 -1.30
C ASP A 103 12.10 6.20 -2.22
N ALA A 104 11.59 4.97 -2.35
CA ALA A 104 12.16 3.99 -3.28
C ALA A 104 12.09 4.44 -4.75
N LEU A 105 11.01 5.13 -5.15
CA LEU A 105 10.88 5.72 -6.49
C LEU A 105 11.80 6.92 -6.69
N MET A 106 11.99 7.74 -5.66
CA MET A 106 12.93 8.86 -5.69
C MET A 106 14.37 8.36 -5.80
N ASP A 107 14.73 7.28 -5.11
CA ASP A 107 16.04 6.64 -5.26
C ASP A 107 16.23 6.08 -6.67
N ALA A 108 15.19 5.45 -7.24
CA ALA A 108 15.18 5.00 -8.64
C ALA A 108 15.35 6.17 -9.63
N LEU A 109 14.78 7.34 -9.33
CA LEU A 109 14.98 8.56 -10.13
C LEU A 109 16.44 9.00 -10.13
N VAL A 110 17.09 9.01 -8.96
CA VAL A 110 18.48 9.44 -8.81
C VAL A 110 19.44 8.57 -9.62
N VAL A 111 19.18 7.26 -9.71
CA VAL A 111 20.01 6.32 -10.49
C VAL A 111 19.61 6.21 -11.96
N GLY A 112 18.58 6.95 -12.40
CA GLY A 112 18.14 6.98 -13.80
C GLY A 112 17.37 5.73 -14.25
N GLU A 113 16.70 5.04 -13.33
CA GLU A 113 15.89 3.85 -13.60
C GLU A 113 14.44 4.18 -13.96
N LEU A 114 13.99 5.44 -13.75
CA LEU A 114 12.61 5.83 -14.05
C LEU A 114 12.37 6.07 -15.56
N PRO A 115 11.14 5.82 -16.04
CA PRO A 115 10.70 6.23 -17.37
C PRO A 115 10.80 7.75 -17.61
N PRO A 116 10.62 8.20 -18.86
CA PRO A 116 10.51 9.63 -19.18
C PRO A 116 9.49 10.34 -18.28
N LEU A 117 9.76 11.61 -17.93
CA LEU A 117 8.98 12.37 -16.94
C LEU A 117 7.46 12.32 -17.15
N GLY A 118 7.00 12.44 -18.40
CA GLY A 118 5.57 12.39 -18.72
C GLY A 118 4.93 11.04 -18.41
N GLU A 119 5.65 9.94 -18.66
CA GLU A 119 5.20 8.59 -18.32
C GLU A 119 5.26 8.36 -16.82
N THR A 120 6.36 8.76 -16.17
CA THR A 120 6.52 8.72 -14.72
C THR A 120 5.35 9.42 -14.00
N MET A 121 5.00 10.65 -14.39
CA MET A 121 3.87 11.37 -13.79
C MET A 121 2.52 10.66 -13.99
N ALA A 122 2.29 10.08 -15.17
CA ALA A 122 1.05 9.35 -15.45
C ALA A 122 0.96 8.08 -14.60
N GLN A 123 2.06 7.33 -14.47
CA GLN A 123 2.13 6.11 -13.67
C GLN A 123 2.03 6.42 -12.16
N MET A 124 2.67 7.49 -11.68
CA MET A 124 2.55 7.98 -10.30
C MET A 124 1.09 8.22 -9.90
N LYS A 125 0.30 8.85 -10.78
CA LYS A 125 -1.13 9.07 -10.55
C LYS A 125 -1.91 7.76 -10.39
N VAL A 126 -1.52 6.71 -11.10
CA VAL A 126 -2.14 5.38 -10.98
C VAL A 126 -1.80 4.75 -9.63
N VAL A 127 -0.53 4.83 -9.20
CA VAL A 127 -0.07 4.33 -7.89
C VAL A 127 -0.81 5.04 -6.75
N ASP A 128 -0.88 6.37 -6.76
CA ASP A 128 -1.61 7.14 -5.74
C ASP A 128 -3.10 6.81 -5.75
N GLY A 129 -3.72 6.73 -6.93
CA GLY A 129 -5.13 6.39 -7.06
C GLY A 129 -5.47 5.01 -6.48
N PHE A 130 -4.59 4.03 -6.68
CA PHE A 130 -4.69 2.70 -6.07
C PHE A 130 -4.57 2.79 -4.54
N LEU A 131 -3.55 3.46 -4.01
CA LEU A 131 -3.33 3.58 -2.56
C LEU A 131 -4.49 4.34 -1.88
N ASP A 132 -5.02 5.37 -2.51
CA ASP A 132 -6.19 6.11 -2.03
C ASP A 132 -7.45 5.23 -2.00
N TYR A 133 -7.57 4.28 -2.93
CA TYR A 133 -8.66 3.32 -2.94
C TYR A 133 -8.52 2.32 -1.78
N VAL A 134 -7.31 1.80 -1.54
CA VAL A 134 -7.01 0.90 -0.40
C VAL A 134 -7.28 1.60 0.94
N LEU A 135 -6.81 2.83 1.13
CA LEU A 135 -7.05 3.60 2.36
C LEU A 135 -8.55 3.81 2.62
N ARG A 136 -9.33 4.12 1.58
CA ARG A 136 -10.79 4.25 1.71
C ARG A 136 -11.45 2.94 2.09
N ALA A 137 -11.00 1.82 1.51
CA ALA A 137 -11.50 0.50 1.86
C ALA A 137 -11.18 0.13 3.32
N VAL A 138 -9.98 0.47 3.81
CA VAL A 138 -9.61 0.29 5.22
C VAL A 138 -10.51 1.12 6.14
N ALA A 139 -10.71 2.41 5.85
CA ALA A 139 -11.60 3.26 6.63
C ALA A 139 -13.05 2.77 6.62
N GLY A 140 -13.54 2.32 5.46
CA GLY A 140 -14.89 1.76 5.32
C GLY A 140 -15.07 0.42 6.05
N GLY A 141 -14.07 -0.47 5.98
CA GLY A 141 -14.07 -1.75 6.67
C GLY A 141 -14.00 -1.60 8.19
N PHE A 142 -13.15 -0.67 8.67
CA PHE A 142 -13.02 -0.38 10.10
C PHE A 142 -14.31 0.16 10.71
N THR A 143 -15.00 1.07 10.02
CA THR A 143 -16.23 1.70 10.51
C THR A 143 -17.49 0.86 10.28
N GLY A 144 -17.38 -0.26 9.54
CA GLY A 144 -18.54 -1.05 9.11
C GLY A 144 -19.38 -0.38 8.02
N ALA A 145 -18.87 0.67 7.38
CA ALA A 145 -19.54 1.38 6.29
C ALA A 145 -19.45 0.65 4.94
N ALA A 146 -18.64 -0.42 4.84
CA ALA A 146 -18.38 -1.17 3.60
C ALA A 146 -19.57 -1.99 3.05
N SER A 147 -20.81 -1.76 3.50
CA SER A 147 -22.00 -2.51 3.09
C SER A 147 -23.15 -1.65 2.52
N ARG A 148 -22.84 -0.54 1.85
CA ARG A 148 -23.85 0.24 1.10
C ARG A 148 -23.39 0.57 -0.30
#